data_AF-A0A0D1EGY0-F1
#
_entry.id   AF-A0A0D1EGY0-F1
#
_cell.length_a   1.000
_cell.length_b   1.000
_cell.length_c   1.000
_cell.angle_alpha   90.00
_cell.angle_beta   90.00
_cell.angle_gamma   90.00
#
_symmetry.space_group_name_H-M   'P 1'
#
loop_
_entity.id
_entity.type
_entity.pdbx_description
1 polymer ?
#
loop_
_entity_poly.entity_id
_entity_poly.type
_entity_poly.pdbx_seq_one_letter_code
_entity_poly.pdbx_strand_id
1 'polypeptide(L)'
;MPDPLTYLVDAAVLIPVMVGFVRLAGLRAFSKMSSYDFAVTVSFGSVLAATVVNPGVSLWQGIAAMAALFAVQWTFGLARARACAVEALSDNTPILLMSDGEILRDALKRARVTEADLRAKLREANVLHLDEVRAVVLETTGDVSVLHGERLDPALLEGVDEAGQAAAPQTG
;
A
#
# COMPACT_ATOMS: atom_id res chain seq x y z
N MET A 1 -4.73 -41.55 -13.31
CA MET A 1 -5.21 -40.16 -13.32
C MET A 1 -6.23 -40.03 -12.20
N PRO A 2 -6.12 -39.01 -11.33
CA PRO A 2 -7.17 -38.74 -10.36
C PRO A 2 -8.48 -38.44 -11.10
N ASP A 3 -9.58 -38.82 -10.47
CA ASP A 3 -10.93 -38.63 -10.97
C ASP A 3 -11.32 -37.14 -10.99
N PRO A 4 -12.13 -36.69 -11.96
CA PRO A 4 -12.56 -35.29 -12.05
C PRO A 4 -13.23 -34.76 -10.77
N LEU A 5 -13.85 -35.64 -9.98
CA LEU A 5 -14.49 -35.29 -8.72
C LEU A 5 -13.45 -34.90 -7.65
N THR A 6 -12.27 -35.53 -7.61
CA THR A 6 -11.21 -35.15 -6.68
C THR A 6 -10.76 -33.71 -6.86
N TYR A 7 -10.57 -33.25 -8.11
CA TYR A 7 -10.23 -31.85 -8.38
C TYR A 7 -11.33 -30.88 -7.89
N LEU A 8 -12.60 -31.26 -8.05
CA LEU A 8 -13.73 -30.45 -7.60
C LEU A 8 -13.76 -30.35 -6.06
N VAL A 9 -13.51 -31.47 -5.37
CA VAL A 9 -13.47 -31.52 -3.90
C VAL A 9 -12.30 -30.70 -3.36
N ASP A 10 -11.10 -30.88 -3.91
CA ASP A 10 -9.92 -30.13 -3.49
C ASP A 10 -10.11 -28.62 -3.68
N ALA A 11 -10.63 -28.20 -4.83
CA ALA A 11 -10.94 -26.79 -5.07
C ALA A 11 -12.02 -26.25 -4.11
N ALA A 12 -13.08 -27.03 -3.86
CA ALA A 12 -14.17 -26.65 -2.95
C ALA A 12 -13.70 -26.49 -1.49
N VAL A 13 -12.64 -27.20 -1.08
CA VAL A 13 -12.04 -27.07 0.26
C VAL A 13 -10.99 -25.96 0.30
N LEU A 14 -10.09 -25.89 -0.69
CA LEU A 14 -8.95 -24.96 -0.67
C LEU A 14 -9.38 -23.50 -0.85
N ILE A 15 -10.41 -23.21 -1.65
CA ILE A 15 -10.87 -21.84 -1.87
C ILE A 15 -11.35 -21.20 -0.55
N PRO A 16 -12.26 -21.81 0.23
CA PRO A 16 -12.65 -21.29 1.55
C PRO A 16 -11.47 -21.15 2.51
N VAL A 17 -10.54 -22.10 2.53
CA VAL A 17 -9.35 -22.05 3.39
C VAL A 17 -8.47 -20.84 3.04
N MET A 18 -8.20 -20.63 1.74
CA MET A 18 -7.47 -19.47 1.24
C MET A 18 -8.16 -18.16 1.62
N VAL A 19 -9.48 -18.07 1.39
CA VAL A 19 -10.27 -16.89 1.75
C VAL A 19 -10.21 -16.65 3.26
N GLY A 20 -10.21 -17.70 4.08
CA GLY A 20 -10.00 -17.63 5.53
C GLY A 20 -8.66 -16.97 5.89
N PHE A 21 -7.56 -17.43 5.30
CA PHE A 21 -6.23 -16.83 5.52
C PHE A 21 -6.17 -15.37 5.06
N VAL A 22 -6.71 -15.04 3.89
CA VAL A 22 -6.75 -13.66 3.39
C VAL A 22 -7.60 -12.75 4.28
N ARG A 23 -8.75 -13.24 4.78
CA ARG A 23 -9.60 -12.49 5.72
C ARG A 23 -8.91 -12.26 7.06
N LEU A 24 -8.19 -13.26 7.58
CA LEU A 24 -7.39 -13.14 8.80
C LEU A 24 -6.27 -12.11 8.65
N ALA A 25 -5.65 -12.01 7.47
CA ALA A 25 -4.62 -11.01 7.17
C ALA A 25 -5.14 -9.55 7.19
N GLY A 26 -6.46 -9.35 7.18
CA GLY A 26 -7.10 -8.04 7.32
C GLY A 26 -7.47 -7.39 5.98
N LEU A 27 -8.65 -6.75 5.96
CA LEU A 27 -9.33 -6.10 4.82
C LEU A 27 -8.57 -4.94 4.12
N ARG A 28 -7.31 -4.64 4.48
CA ARG A 28 -6.55 -3.54 3.83
C ARG A 28 -6.14 -3.86 2.39
N ALA A 29 -6.30 -5.11 1.93
CA ALA A 29 -5.78 -5.60 0.66
C ALA A 29 -6.38 -4.99 -0.62
N PHE A 30 -7.51 -4.27 -0.57
CA PHE A 30 -8.21 -3.86 -1.81
C PHE A 30 -8.21 -2.36 -2.13
N SER A 31 -7.90 -1.47 -1.18
CA SER A 31 -7.97 -0.02 -1.44
C SER A 31 -6.61 0.59 -1.79
N LYS A 32 -5.50 0.03 -1.31
CA LYS A 32 -4.11 0.39 -1.67
C LYS A 32 -3.21 -0.84 -1.50
N MET A 33 -3.22 -1.76 -2.48
CA MET A 33 -2.41 -2.98 -2.43
C MET A 33 -0.92 -2.62 -2.60
N SER A 34 -0.08 -2.91 -1.61
CA SER A 34 1.37 -2.76 -1.76
C SER A 34 1.89 -3.78 -2.80
N SER A 35 3.01 -3.49 -3.47
CA SER A 35 3.69 -4.47 -4.33
C SER A 35 3.97 -5.80 -3.60
N TYR A 36 4.17 -5.74 -2.29
CA TYR A 36 4.28 -6.92 -1.43
C TYR A 36 2.98 -7.72 -1.34
N ASP A 37 1.86 -7.04 -1.06
CA ASP A 37 0.54 -7.69 -0.92
C ASP A 37 0.10 -8.35 -2.24
N PHE A 38 0.47 -7.75 -3.37
CA PHE A 38 0.28 -8.31 -4.70
C PHE A 38 1.09 -9.60 -4.89
N ALA A 39 2.39 -9.58 -4.59
CA ALA A 39 3.26 -10.75 -4.72
C ALA A 39 2.79 -11.93 -3.86
N VAL A 40 2.32 -11.65 -2.64
CA VAL A 40 1.78 -12.68 -1.74
C VAL A 40 0.48 -13.25 -2.29
N THR A 41 -0.43 -12.42 -2.78
CA THR A 41 -1.70 -12.86 -3.39
C THR A 41 -1.45 -13.81 -4.57
N VAL A 42 -0.50 -13.47 -5.46
CA VAL A 42 -0.08 -14.33 -6.57
C VAL A 42 0.51 -15.65 -6.07
N SER A 43 1.32 -15.60 -5.00
CA SER A 43 1.91 -16.79 -4.39
C SER A 43 0.86 -17.76 -3.84
N PHE A 44 -0.18 -17.25 -3.16
CA PHE A 44 -1.31 -18.06 -2.69
C PHE A 44 -2.06 -18.75 -3.84
N GLY A 45 -2.34 -18.02 -4.92
CA GLY A 45 -2.97 -18.58 -6.11
C GLY A 45 -2.12 -19.68 -6.75
N SER A 46 -0.79 -19.49 -6.79
CA SER A 46 0.15 -20.50 -7.31
C SER A 46 0.15 -21.77 -6.47
N VAL A 47 0.17 -21.66 -5.13
CA VAL A 47 0.10 -22.82 -4.23
C VAL A 47 -1.24 -23.55 -4.35
N LEU A 48 -2.35 -22.82 -4.44
CA LEU A 48 -3.67 -23.43 -4.64
C LEU A 48 -3.70 -24.22 -5.95
N ALA A 49 -3.26 -23.62 -7.06
CA ALA A 49 -3.22 -24.28 -8.36
C ALA A 49 -2.30 -25.51 -8.36
N ALA A 50 -1.12 -25.39 -7.75
CA ALA A 50 -0.17 -26.50 -7.62
C ALA A 50 -0.77 -27.66 -6.80
N THR A 51 -1.51 -27.36 -5.73
CA THR A 51 -2.16 -28.38 -4.89
C THR A 51 -3.27 -29.10 -5.65
N VAL A 52 -4.10 -28.37 -6.39
CA VAL A 52 -5.22 -28.98 -7.15
C VAL A 52 -4.70 -29.79 -8.34
N VAL A 53 -3.75 -29.27 -9.10
CA VAL A 53 -3.35 -29.87 -10.39
C VAL A 53 -2.30 -30.97 -10.23
N ASN A 54 -1.50 -30.95 -9.16
CA ASN A 54 -0.43 -31.93 -8.95
C ASN A 54 -0.89 -33.07 -8.01
N PRO A 55 -1.15 -34.29 -8.54
CA PRO A 55 -1.57 -35.42 -7.70
C PRO A 55 -0.50 -35.90 -6.70
N GLY A 56 0.76 -35.45 -6.84
CA GLY A 56 1.81 -35.70 -5.86
C GLY A 56 1.75 -34.80 -4.63
N VAL A 57 0.89 -33.78 -4.63
CA VAL A 57 0.68 -32.87 -3.50
C VAL A 57 -0.65 -33.21 -2.85
N SER A 58 -0.62 -33.59 -1.57
CA SER A 58 -1.86 -33.84 -0.83
C SER A 58 -2.53 -32.53 -0.41
N LEU A 59 -3.86 -32.59 -0.21
CA LEU A 59 -4.65 -31.46 0.31
C LEU A 59 -4.02 -30.85 1.57
N TRP A 60 -3.53 -31.70 2.49
CA TRP A 60 -2.86 -31.23 3.71
C TRP A 60 -1.53 -30.52 3.44
N GLN A 61 -0.75 -30.97 2.47
CA GLN A 61 0.48 -30.28 2.07
C GLN A 61 0.16 -28.90 1.49
N GLY A 62 -0.89 -28.78 0.69
CA GLY A 62 -1.38 -27.49 0.19
C GLY A 62 -1.80 -26.54 1.30
N ILE A 63 -2.65 -27.01 2.22
CA ILE A 63 -3.09 -26.22 3.39
C ILE A 63 -1.88 -25.80 4.24
N ALA A 64 -0.93 -26.72 4.50
CA ALA A 64 0.27 -26.41 5.26
C ALA A 64 1.17 -25.37 4.56
N ALA A 65 1.33 -25.46 3.24
CA ALA A 65 2.08 -24.47 2.46
C ALA A 65 1.41 -23.09 2.51
N MET A 66 0.08 -23.03 2.39
CA MET A 66 -0.70 -21.80 2.53
C MET A 66 -0.60 -21.22 3.94
N ALA A 67 -0.65 -22.07 4.98
CA ALA A 67 -0.47 -21.64 6.36
C ALA A 67 0.95 -21.10 6.62
N ALA A 68 1.97 -21.71 6.02
CA ALA A 68 3.34 -21.24 6.10
C ALA A 68 3.50 -19.88 5.41
N LEU A 69 2.95 -19.72 4.19
CA LEU A 69 2.91 -18.43 3.50
C LEU A 69 2.19 -17.36 4.33
N PHE A 70 1.04 -17.71 4.92
CA PHE A 70 0.31 -16.82 5.82
C PHE A 70 1.15 -16.44 7.05
N ALA A 71 1.84 -17.39 7.69
CA ALA A 71 2.68 -17.11 8.84
C ALA A 71 3.85 -16.18 8.49
N VAL A 72 4.48 -16.38 7.34
CA VAL A 72 5.52 -15.46 6.83
C VAL A 72 4.90 -14.08 6.57
N GLN A 73 3.78 -13.99 5.85
CA GLN A 73 3.11 -12.72 5.61
C GLN A 73 2.73 -12.00 6.91
N TRP A 74 2.19 -12.74 7.88
CA TRP A 74 1.76 -12.20 9.17
C TRP A 74 2.94 -11.67 9.99
N THR A 75 4.05 -12.43 10.03
CA THR A 75 5.28 -11.99 10.71
C THR A 75 5.90 -10.77 10.04
N PHE A 76 5.91 -10.70 8.71
CA PHE A 76 6.30 -9.50 7.97
C PHE A 76 5.36 -8.32 8.22
N GLY A 77 4.05 -8.55 8.31
CA GLY A 77 3.07 -7.52 8.65
C GLY A 77 3.29 -6.95 10.06
N LEU A 78 3.51 -7.82 11.05
CA LEU A 78 3.90 -7.44 12.41
C LEU A 78 5.25 -6.71 12.45
N ALA A 79 6.23 -7.21 11.70
CA ALA A 79 7.55 -6.60 11.60
C ALA A 79 7.45 -5.23 10.95
N ARG A 80 6.64 -5.05 9.90
CA ARG A 80 6.34 -3.75 9.27
C ARG A 80 5.58 -2.82 10.19
N ALA A 81 4.60 -3.30 10.95
CA ALA A 81 3.90 -2.46 11.92
C ALA A 81 4.83 -1.97 13.03
N ARG A 82 5.75 -2.82 13.50
CA ARG A 82 6.84 -2.41 14.40
C ARG A 82 7.90 -1.57 13.69
N ALA A 83 8.17 -1.86 12.42
CA ALA A 83 9.15 -1.15 11.63
C ALA A 83 8.64 0.17 11.12
N CYS A 84 7.34 0.48 11.03
CA CYS A 84 6.86 1.85 10.91
C CYS A 84 7.26 2.68 12.14
N ALA A 85 7.34 2.06 13.32
CA ALA A 85 7.95 2.69 14.49
C ALA A 85 9.50 2.75 14.43
N VAL A 86 10.15 2.05 13.48
CA VAL A 86 11.60 2.04 13.22
C VAL A 86 11.98 2.73 11.88
N GLU A 87 10.99 3.05 11.02
CA GLU A 87 11.11 3.66 9.67
C GLU A 87 11.55 5.12 9.78
N ALA A 88 11.53 5.69 10.99
CA ALA A 88 12.31 6.87 11.32
C ALA A 88 13.81 6.74 10.98
N LEU A 89 14.31 5.53 10.68
CA LEU A 89 15.71 5.26 10.39
C LEU A 89 16.03 4.80 8.94
N SER A 90 15.04 4.60 8.04
CA SER A 90 15.32 4.02 6.71
C SER A 90 14.37 4.51 5.59
N ASP A 91 14.71 5.66 5.01
CA ASP A 91 14.61 6.00 3.57
C ASP A 91 13.26 5.95 2.81
N ASN A 92 12.13 6.26 3.44
CA ASN A 92 11.01 6.85 2.70
C ASN A 92 10.21 7.75 3.63
N THR A 93 10.68 8.97 3.82
CA THR A 93 9.89 10.01 4.49
C THR A 93 8.88 10.55 3.46
N PRO A 94 7.59 10.70 3.80
CA PRO A 94 6.63 11.37 2.93
C PRO A 94 7.16 12.74 2.49
N ILE A 95 6.93 13.16 1.25
CA ILE A 95 7.52 14.39 0.71
C ILE A 95 6.42 15.41 0.45
N LEU A 96 6.57 16.63 0.98
CA LEU A 96 5.65 17.73 0.67
C LEU A 96 5.89 18.23 -0.77
N LEU A 97 4.88 18.12 -1.64
CA LEU A 97 4.93 18.52 -3.04
C LEU A 97 4.32 19.91 -3.30
N MET A 98 3.39 20.34 -2.45
CA MET A 98 2.69 21.62 -2.55
C MET A 98 2.24 22.05 -1.15
N SER A 99 2.32 23.36 -0.85
CA SER A 99 1.90 23.94 0.42
C SER A 99 1.15 25.24 0.15
N ASP A 100 -0.03 25.41 0.75
CA ASP A 100 -0.83 26.65 0.69
C ASP A 100 -0.94 27.25 -0.73
N GLY A 101 -1.30 26.43 -1.71
CA GLY A 101 -1.42 26.86 -3.11
C GLY A 101 -0.12 26.91 -3.92
N GLU A 102 1.04 26.78 -3.28
CA GLU A 102 2.35 26.90 -3.92
C GLU A 102 2.99 25.53 -4.21
N ILE A 103 3.36 25.32 -5.47
CA ILE A 103 4.01 24.09 -5.92
C ILE A 103 5.50 24.12 -5.56
N LEU A 104 5.96 23.13 -4.80
CA LEU A 104 7.35 22.97 -4.39
C LEU A 104 8.14 22.22 -5.49
N ARG A 105 8.63 22.96 -6.48
CA ARG A 105 9.29 22.39 -7.68
C ARG A 105 10.53 21.55 -7.38
N ASP A 106 11.31 21.92 -6.38
CA ASP A 106 12.48 21.14 -5.97
C ASP A 106 12.06 19.80 -5.36
N ALA A 107 10.97 19.77 -4.59
CA ALA A 107 10.41 18.54 -4.04
C ALA A 107 9.87 17.64 -5.15
N LEU A 108 9.13 18.20 -6.12
CA LEU A 108 8.70 17.48 -7.33
C LEU A 108 9.87 16.82 -8.06
N LYS A 109 10.98 17.55 -8.26
CA LYS A 109 12.18 17.05 -8.94
C LYS A 109 12.86 15.91 -8.16
N ARG A 110 13.00 16.04 -6.83
CA ARG A 110 13.57 14.98 -5.98
C ARG A 110 12.69 13.73 -5.98
N ALA A 111 11.37 13.93 -5.93
CA ALA A 111 10.36 12.87 -5.96
C ALA A 111 10.13 12.27 -7.36
N ARG A 112 10.73 12.85 -8.41
CA ARG A 112 10.49 12.49 -9.82
C ARG A 112 9.01 12.55 -10.23
N VAL A 113 8.27 13.49 -9.66
CA VAL A 113 6.85 13.77 -9.97
C VAL A 113 6.78 14.97 -10.90
N THR A 114 6.01 14.88 -11.99
CA THR A 114 5.83 16.02 -12.89
C THR A 114 4.70 16.94 -12.39
N GLU A 115 4.70 18.21 -12.80
CA GLU A 115 3.54 19.09 -12.52
C GLU A 115 2.23 18.53 -13.12
N ALA A 116 2.31 17.75 -14.21
CA ALA A 116 1.15 17.10 -14.82
C ALA A 116 0.56 16.01 -13.91
N ASP A 117 1.42 15.21 -13.29
CA ASP A 117 1.01 14.19 -12.31
C ASP A 117 0.37 14.83 -11.08
N LEU A 118 0.98 15.89 -10.56
CA LEU A 118 0.43 16.68 -9.45
C LEU A 118 -0.97 17.21 -9.79
N ARG A 119 -1.12 17.84 -10.95
CA ARG A 119 -2.44 18.35 -11.41
C ARG A 119 -3.46 17.23 -11.63
N ALA A 120 -3.03 16.03 -12.04
CA ALA A 120 -3.93 14.89 -12.15
C ALA A 120 -4.48 14.47 -10.78
N LYS A 121 -3.61 14.45 -9.76
CA LYS A 121 -4.00 14.15 -8.37
C LYS A 121 -4.88 15.22 -7.75
N LEU A 122 -4.65 16.49 -8.03
CA LEU A 122 -5.55 17.58 -7.64
C LEU A 122 -6.96 17.39 -8.25
N ARG A 123 -7.05 17.01 -9.54
CA ARG A 123 -8.35 16.71 -10.17
C ARG A 123 -9.02 15.47 -9.56
N GLU A 124 -8.25 14.43 -9.27
CA GLU A 124 -8.74 13.22 -8.61
C GLU A 124 -9.36 13.55 -7.23
N ALA A 125 -8.74 14.49 -6.50
CA ALA A 125 -9.23 15.01 -5.23
C ALA A 125 -10.36 16.06 -5.36
N ASN A 126 -10.84 16.34 -6.57
CA ASN A 126 -11.87 17.34 -6.84
C ASN A 126 -11.52 18.77 -6.36
N VAL A 127 -10.24 19.13 -6.45
CA VAL A 127 -9.76 20.50 -6.22
C VAL A 127 -10.18 21.36 -7.41
N LEU A 128 -10.90 22.43 -7.12
CA LEU A 128 -11.42 23.40 -8.10
C LEU A 128 -10.52 24.63 -8.22
N HIS A 129 -9.85 25.00 -7.14
CA HIS A 129 -8.94 26.14 -7.10
C HIS A 129 -7.64 25.78 -6.36
N LEU A 130 -6.51 26.39 -6.71
CA LEU A 130 -5.23 26.01 -6.08
C LEU A 130 -5.11 26.59 -4.66
N ASP A 131 -5.76 27.71 -4.38
CA ASP A 131 -5.75 28.42 -3.10
C ASP A 131 -6.50 27.70 -1.98
N GLU A 132 -7.41 26.77 -2.29
CA GLU A 132 -8.01 25.88 -1.27
C GLU A 132 -7.07 24.75 -0.83
N VAL A 133 -5.98 24.50 -1.55
CA VAL A 133 -5.03 23.41 -1.23
C VAL A 133 -4.10 23.84 -0.12
N ARG A 134 -4.15 23.13 1.00
CA ARG A 134 -3.28 23.36 2.16
C ARG A 134 -1.98 22.57 2.06
N ALA A 135 -2.07 21.31 1.62
CA ALA A 135 -0.89 20.48 1.42
C ALA A 135 -1.14 19.40 0.36
N VAL A 136 -0.09 19.05 -0.38
CA VAL A 136 -0.05 17.83 -1.19
C VAL A 136 1.17 17.04 -0.79
N VAL A 137 0.97 15.80 -0.35
CA VAL A 137 2.02 14.93 0.20
C VAL A 137 2.16 13.69 -0.68
N LEU A 138 3.39 13.40 -1.11
CA LEU A 138 3.74 12.10 -1.66
C LEU A 138 3.99 11.14 -0.51
N GLU A 139 3.13 10.14 -0.36
CA GLU A 139 3.21 9.14 0.68
C GLU A 139 4.32 8.12 0.37
N THR A 140 4.78 7.43 1.41
CA THR A 140 5.75 6.31 1.29
C THR A 140 5.24 5.16 0.42
N THR A 141 3.92 5.10 0.23
CA THR A 141 3.24 4.14 -0.66
C THR A 141 3.34 4.50 -2.14
N GLY A 142 3.80 5.71 -2.47
CA GLY A 142 3.81 6.27 -3.82
C GLY A 142 2.49 6.93 -4.24
N ASP A 143 1.47 6.91 -3.39
CA ASP A 143 0.23 7.65 -3.62
C ASP A 143 0.36 9.11 -3.16
N VAL A 144 -0.55 9.95 -3.64
CA VAL A 144 -0.56 11.38 -3.34
C VAL A 144 -1.79 11.73 -2.52
N SER A 145 -1.57 12.23 -1.31
CA SER A 145 -2.59 12.79 -0.44
C SER A 145 -2.78 14.27 -0.76
N VAL A 146 -4.01 14.70 -1.03
CA VAL A 146 -4.36 16.11 -1.24
C VAL A 146 -5.22 16.58 -0.07
N LEU A 147 -4.74 17.57 0.67
CA LEU A 147 -5.44 18.18 1.78
C LEU A 147 -5.87 19.59 1.37
N HIS A 148 -7.16 19.82 1.26
CA HIS A 148 -7.76 21.09 0.85
C HIS A 148 -8.94 21.46 1.77
N GLY A 149 -9.16 22.76 1.97
CA GLY A 149 -10.16 23.30 2.88
C GLY A 149 -9.67 24.52 3.65
N GLU A 150 -10.49 25.01 4.58
CA GLU A 150 -10.22 26.26 5.29
C GLU A 150 -8.99 26.16 6.22
N ARG A 151 -8.81 25.03 6.91
CA ARG A 151 -7.75 24.83 7.89
C ARG A 151 -7.21 23.40 7.83
N LEU A 152 -5.89 23.31 7.90
CA LEU A 152 -5.16 22.07 8.09
C LEU A 152 -4.68 21.98 9.54
N ASP A 153 -4.90 20.83 10.18
CA ASP A 153 -4.29 20.53 11.47
C ASP A 153 -2.80 20.19 11.25
N PRO A 154 -1.85 20.94 11.84
CA PRO A 154 -0.42 20.67 11.68
C PRO A 154 -0.02 19.24 12.08
N ALA A 155 -0.76 18.59 12.98
CA ALA A 155 -0.49 17.21 13.38
C ALA A 155 -0.56 16.22 12.20
N LEU A 156 -1.28 16.54 11.12
CA LEU A 156 -1.38 15.71 9.93
C LEU A 156 -0.13 15.79 9.02
N LEU A 157 0.76 16.76 9.25
CA LEU A 157 2.03 16.91 8.53
C LEU A 157 3.23 16.41 9.34
N GLU A 158 3.02 15.89 10.56
CA GLU A 158 4.10 15.34 11.36
C GLU A 158 4.82 14.21 10.62
N GLY A 159 6.16 14.33 10.51
CA GLY A 159 6.98 13.34 9.82
C GLY A 159 7.02 13.47 8.30
N VAL A 160 6.43 14.51 7.71
CA VAL A 160 6.61 14.86 6.29
C VAL A 160 7.92 15.62 6.10
N ASP A 161 8.70 15.25 5.08
CA ASP A 161 9.90 15.96 4.66
C ASP A 161 9.52 17.28 3.99
N GLU A 162 9.74 18.36 4.74
CA GLU A 162 9.55 19.74 4.32
C GLU A 162 10.82 20.38 3.74
N ALA A 163 11.80 19.61 3.24
CA ALA A 163 13.07 20.12 2.70
C ALA A 163 12.96 21.07 1.47
N GLY A 164 11.80 21.71 1.26
CA GLY A 164 11.61 22.91 0.43
C GLY A 164 11.09 24.15 1.18
N GLN A 165 10.64 24.07 2.44
CA GLN A 165 10.08 25.20 3.21
C GLN A 165 11.10 26.05 3.97
N ALA A 166 12.39 25.68 4.01
CA ALA A 166 13.43 26.47 4.68
C ALA A 166 13.72 27.85 4.04
N ALA A 167 12.90 28.32 3.08
CA ALA A 167 13.10 29.56 2.34
C ALA A 167 11.91 30.53 2.31
N ALA A 168 10.77 30.24 2.93
CA ALA A 168 9.66 31.20 3.00
C ALA A 168 9.54 31.81 4.42
N PRO A 169 9.68 33.13 4.58
CA PRO A 169 9.58 33.76 5.89
C PRO A 169 8.16 33.65 6.43
N GLN A 170 8.04 33.19 7.67
CA GLN A 170 6.86 33.46 8.49
C GLN A 170 6.78 34.97 8.72
N THR A 171 6.04 35.65 7.86
CA THR A 171 5.50 37.00 8.07
C THR A 171 4.00 36.84 8.09
N GLY A 172 3.23 37.25 9.10
CA GLY A 172 3.44 38.03 10.31
C GLY A 172 2.04 38.37 10.83
#